data_AF-A0A314Z1T3-F1
#
_entry.id   AF-A0A314Z1T3-F1
#
_cell.length_a   1.000
_cell.length_b   1.000
_cell.length_c   1.000
_cell.angle_alpha   90.00
_cell.angle_beta   90.00
_cell.angle_gamma   90.00
#
_symmetry.space_group_name_H-M   'P 1'
#
loop_
_entity.id
_entity.type
_entity.pdbx_description
1 polymer ?
#
loop_
_entity_poly.entity_id
_entity_poly.type
_entity_poly.pdbx_seq_one_letter_code
_entity_poly.pdbx_strand_id
1 'polypeptide(L)'
;MPQRDAVSWTVLIGGFVKKGQFEQALEWFREMQLSGVEPDYVTLIAVIAACADLGMLGLGLWINRFIMKQDFRDNIRISNSLIDMYSRCGCIGFGE
;
A
#
# COMPACT_ATOMS: atom_id res chain seq x y z
N MET A 1 9.52 -4.41 24.57
CA MET A 1 9.30 -3.30 23.62
C MET A 1 7.80 -3.04 23.61
N PRO A 2 7.30 -1.80 23.73
CA PRO A 2 5.86 -1.57 23.67
C PRO A 2 5.37 -2.11 22.33
N GLN A 3 4.39 -3.01 22.34
CA GLN A 3 3.77 -3.54 21.14
C GLN A 3 3.31 -2.36 20.29
N ARG A 4 3.91 -2.18 19.12
CA ARG A 4 3.40 -1.20 18.15
C ARG A 4 2.12 -1.80 17.57
N ASP A 5 0.98 -1.29 18.01
CA ASP A 5 -0.31 -1.63 17.43
C ASP A 5 -0.35 -1.27 15.93
N ALA A 6 -1.22 -1.94 15.17
CA ALA A 6 -1.40 -1.71 13.73
C ALA A 6 -1.61 -0.22 13.38
N VAL A 7 -2.23 0.55 14.28
CA VAL A 7 -2.42 2.01 14.16
C VAL A 7 -1.09 2.75 14.16
N SER A 8 -0.14 2.38 15.03
CA SER A 8 1.18 3.02 15.10
C SER A 8 1.97 2.83 13.80
N TRP A 9 1.92 1.62 13.23
CA TRP A 9 2.53 1.33 11.93
C TRP A 9 1.86 2.11 10.79
N THR A 10 0.53 2.16 10.80
CA THR A 10 -0.25 2.92 9.82
C THR A 10 0.13 4.40 9.81
N VAL A 11 0.21 5.03 10.99
CA VAL A 11 0.60 6.44 11.14
C VAL A 11 2.02 6.67 10.67
N LEU A 12 2.93 5.75 11.01
CA LEU A 12 4.34 5.83 10.65
C LEU A 12 4.52 5.74 9.11
N ILE A 13 3.97 4.70 8.49
CA ILE A 13 4.01 4.48 7.04
C ILE A 13 3.33 5.64 6.30
N GLY A 14 2.12 6.02 6.71
CA GLY A 14 1.40 7.15 6.12
C GLY A 14 2.15 8.48 6.27
N GLY A 15 2.90 8.67 7.37
CA GLY A 15 3.77 9.82 7.57
C GLY A 15 4.92 9.89 6.58
N PHE A 16 5.57 8.76 6.28
CA PHE A 16 6.64 8.69 5.27
C PHE A 16 6.11 8.95 3.85
N VAL A 17 4.96 8.36 3.50
CA VAL A 17 4.31 8.59 2.20
C VAL A 17 3.96 10.07 2.02
N LYS A 18 3.43 10.74 3.05
CA LYS A 18 3.13 12.17 3.00
C LYS A 18 4.37 13.06 2.83
N LYS A 19 5.55 12.58 3.25
CA LYS A 19 6.82 13.27 3.06
C LYS A 19 7.50 12.94 1.72
N GLY A 20 6.89 12.12 0.88
CA GLY A 20 7.50 11.64 -0.37
C GLY A 20 8.60 10.60 -0.14
N GLN A 21 8.72 10.07 1.07
CA GLN A 21 9.73 9.08 1.44
C GLN A 21 9.18 7.66 1.22
N PHE A 22 8.87 7.35 -0.03
CA PHE A 22 8.16 6.14 -0.40
C PHE A 22 8.95 4.85 -0.14
N GLU A 23 10.26 4.86 -0.37
CA GLU A 23 11.14 3.70 -0.10
C GLU A 23 11.13 3.32 1.39
N GLN A 24 11.30 4.31 2.26
CA GLN A 24 11.24 4.10 3.71
C GLN A 24 9.85 3.62 4.16
N ALA A 25 8.78 4.13 3.56
CA ALA A 25 7.42 3.65 3.84
C ALA A 25 7.27 2.15 3.55
N LEU A 26 7.88 1.67 2.46
CA LEU A 26 7.87 0.26 2.08
C LEU A 26 8.75 -0.61 2.97
N GLU A 27 9.91 -0.11 3.39
CA GLU A 27 10.74 -0.80 4.39
C GLU A 27 9.97 -1.01 5.69
N TRP A 28 9.31 0.03 6.20
CA TRP A 28 8.48 -0.09 7.41
C TRP A 28 7.26 -1.00 7.21
N PHE A 29 6.66 -1.00 6.03
CA PHE A 29 5.59 -1.95 5.71
C PHE A 29 6.09 -3.40 5.74
N ARG A 30 7.30 -3.67 5.24
CA ARG A 30 7.90 -5.01 5.33
C ARG A 30 8.17 -5.41 6.77
N GLU A 31 8.70 -4.50 7.59
CA GLU A 31 8.92 -4.75 9.03
C GLU A 31 7.62 -5.01 9.79
N MET A 32 6.53 -4.34 9.41
CA MET A 32 5.18 -4.59 9.95
C MET A 32 4.73 -6.03 9.66
N GLN A 33 4.91 -6.50 8.43
CA GLN A 33 4.59 -7.87 8.03
C GLN A 33 5.46 -8.91 8.74
N LEU A 34 6.76 -8.64 8.87
CA LEU A 34 7.70 -9.52 9.59
C LEU A 34 7.38 -9.59 11.09
N SER A 35 6.83 -8.51 11.65
CA SER A 35 6.34 -8.47 13.04
C SER A 35 5.01 -9.21 13.23
N GLY A 36 4.42 -9.77 12.18
CA GLY A 36 3.13 -10.47 12.22
C GLY A 36 1.93 -9.55 12.42
N VAL A 37 2.08 -8.25 12.18
CA VAL A 37 0.99 -7.27 12.30
C VAL A 37 0.28 -7.12 10.96
N GLU A 38 -1.02 -7.39 10.93
CA GLU A 38 -1.81 -7.25 9.69
C GLU A 38 -2.02 -5.78 9.31
N PRO A 39 -1.76 -5.40 8.05
CA PRO A 39 -1.97 -4.04 7.58
C PRO A 39 -3.45 -3.73 7.43
N ASP A 40 -3.83 -2.55 7.91
CA ASP A 40 -5.18 -2.01 7.75
C ASP A 40 -5.36 -1.37 6.36
N TYR A 41 -6.62 -1.13 5.94
CA TYR A 41 -6.96 -0.50 4.66
C TYR A 41 -6.24 0.84 4.45
N VAL A 42 -6.04 1.63 5.52
CA VAL A 42 -5.30 2.91 5.43
C VAL A 42 -3.82 2.68 5.10
N THR A 43 -3.21 1.64 5.67
CA THR A 43 -1.82 1.27 5.37
C THR A 43 -1.71 0.83 3.92
N LEU A 44 -2.64 -0.02 3.46
CA LEU A 44 -2.66 -0.49 2.07
C LEU A 44 -2.77 0.66 1.07
N ILE A 45 -3.64 1.64 1.32
CA ILE A 45 -3.77 2.85 0.48
C ILE A 45 -2.45 3.62 0.41
N ALA A 46 -1.79 3.85 1.55
CA ALA A 46 -0.52 4.57 1.61
C ALA A 46 0.57 3.84 0.83
N VAL A 47 0.66 2.51 0.98
CA VAL A 47 1.63 1.67 0.28
C VAL A 47 1.35 1.64 -1.23
N ILE A 48 0.08 1.57 -1.66
CA ILE A 48 -0.29 1.63 -3.07
C ILE A 48 0.12 2.97 -3.68
N ALA A 49 -0.10 4.09 -2.98
CA ALA A 49 0.35 5.41 -3.43
C ALA A 49 1.88 5.49 -3.55
N ALA A 50 2.62 4.88 -2.61
CA ALA A 50 4.07 4.76 -2.69
C ALA A 50 4.52 3.94 -3.90
N CYS A 51 3.82 2.85 -4.22
CA CYS A 51 4.08 2.07 -5.43
C CYS A 51 3.79 2.84 -6.72
N ALA A 52 2.73 3.65 -6.72
CA ALA A 52 2.36 4.48 -7.86
C ALA A 52 3.45 5.49 -8.20
N ASP A 53 4.06 6.09 -7.18
CA ASP A 53 5.13 7.08 -7.36
C ASP A 53 6.48 6.42 -7.71
N LEU A 54 6.79 5.27 -7.11
CA LEU A 54 8.01 4.51 -7.39
C LEU A 54 7.93 3.63 -8.65
N GLY A 55 6.78 3.57 -9.33
CA GLY A 55 6.57 2.70 -10.49
C GLY A 55 6.63 1.19 -10.17
N MET A 56 6.37 0.81 -8.91
CA MET A 56 6.50 -0.57 -8.45
C MET A 56 5.24 -1.41 -8.69
N LEU A 57 5.02 -1.77 -9.95
CA LEU A 57 3.87 -2.57 -10.37
C LEU A 57 3.79 -3.93 -9.66
N GLY A 58 4.93 -4.60 -9.44
CA GLY A 58 4.97 -5.91 -8.81
C GLY A 58 4.41 -5.91 -7.38
N LEU A 59 4.78 -4.90 -6.59
CA LEU A 59 4.27 -4.75 -5.22
C LEU A 59 2.79 -4.35 -5.24
N GLY A 60 2.39 -3.47 -6.17
CA GLY A 60 1.00 -3.11 -6.40
C GLY A 60 0.09 -4.30 -6.74
N LEU A 61 0.55 -5.22 -7.60
CA LEU A 61 -0.16 -6.45 -7.95
C LEU A 61 -0.27 -7.42 -6.76
N TRP A 62 0.81 -7.53 -5.96
CA TRP A 62 0.80 -8.33 -4.74
C TRP A 62 -0.24 -7.81 -3.75
N ILE A 63 -0.29 -6.48 -3.54
CA ILE A 63 -1.26 -5.82 -2.68
C ILE A 63 -2.68 -5.99 -3.21
N ASN A 64 -2.90 -5.83 -4.51
CA ASN A 64 -4.20 -6.08 -5.12
C ASN A 64 -4.70 -7.50 -4.84
N ARG A 65 -3.82 -8.51 -4.96
CA ARG A 65 -4.16 -9.89 -4.59
C ARG A 65 -4.42 -10.06 -3.09
N PHE A 66 -3.67 -9.37 -2.24
CA PHE A 66 -3.89 -9.37 -0.79
C PHE A 66 -5.26 -8.79 -0.43
N ILE A 67 -5.62 -7.65 -1.02
CA ILE A 67 -6.94 -7.01 -0.89
C ILE A 67 -8.05 -7.93 -1.39
N MET A 68 -7.87 -8.62 -2.52
CA MET A 68 -8.87 -9.57 -3.04
C MET A 68 -9.09 -10.78 -2.14
N LYS A 69 -8.09 -11.16 -1.32
CA LYS A 69 -8.22 -12.24 -0.34
C LYS A 69 -8.87 -11.79 0.97
N GLN A 70 -8.88 -10.48 1.23
CA GLN A 70 -9.49 -9.85 2.40
C GLN A 70 -10.85 -9.25 2.00
N ASP A 71 -11.71 -8.91 2.96
CA ASP A 71 -13.02 -8.30 2.68
C ASP A 71 -12.94 -6.79 2.36
N PHE A 72 -11.79 -6.32 1.86
CA PHE A 72 -11.56 -4.90 1.54
C PHE A 72 -12.06 -4.51 0.14
N ARG A 73 -12.73 -5.43 -0.56
CA ARG A 73 -13.14 -5.26 -1.96
C ARG A 73 -14.16 -4.13 -2.16
N ASP A 74 -15.00 -3.89 -1.16
CA ASP A 74 -16.00 -2.81 -1.17
C ASP A 74 -15.41 -1.43 -0.84
N ASN A 75 -14.12 -1.35 -0.52
CA ASN A 75 -13.49 -0.09 -0.18
C ASN A 75 -13.11 0.70 -1.44
N ILE A 76 -14.01 1.60 -1.85
CA ILE A 76 -13.85 2.50 -3.00
C ILE A 76 -12.50 3.25 -2.96
N ARG A 77 -12.00 3.60 -1.77
CA ARG A 77 -10.72 4.31 -1.65
C ARG A 77 -9.55 3.44 -2.10
N ILE A 78 -9.55 2.15 -1.74
CA ILE A 78 -8.54 1.20 -2.19
C ILE A 78 -8.61 1.03 -3.71
N SER A 79 -9.82 0.85 -4.26
CA SER A 79 -10.01 0.70 -5.71
C SER A 79 -9.49 1.91 -6.47
N ASN A 80 -9.80 3.13 -6.01
CA ASN A 80 -9.30 4.37 -6.63
C ASN A 80 -7.77 4.46 -6.57
N SER A 81 -7.15 4.12 -5.44
CA SER A 81 -5.69 4.10 -5.32
C SER A 81 -5.04 3.04 -6.22
N LEU A 82 -5.65 1.87 -6.40
CA LEU A 82 -5.15 0.85 -7.32
C LEU A 82 -5.20 1.35 -8.77
N ILE A 83 -6.31 1.97 -9.18
CA ILE A 83 -6.47 2.54 -10.53
C ILE A 83 -5.40 3.61 -10.79
N ASP A 84 -5.19 4.53 -9.84
CA ASP A 84 -4.14 5.55 -9.93
C ASP A 84 -2.74 4.90 -10.05
N MET A 85 -2.47 3.85 -9.28
CA MET A 85 -1.21 3.12 -9.35
C MET A 85 -0.98 2.46 -10.72
N TYR A 86 -1.98 1.77 -11.26
CA TYR A 86 -1.87 1.19 -12.61
C TYR A 86 -1.70 2.27 -13.68
N SER A 87 -2.39 3.41 -13.54
CA SER A 87 -2.26 4.54 -14.46
C SER A 87 -0.84 5.14 -14.43
N ARG A 88 -0.27 5.32 -13.25
CA ARG A 88 1.07 5.92 -13.06
C ARG A 88 2.21 4.97 -13.40
N CYS A 89 2.05 3.67 -13.17
CA CYS A 89 3.03 2.65 -13.57
C CYS A 89 3.06 2.41 -15.10
N GLY A 90 2.25 3.11 -15.89
CA GLY A 90 2.21 2.96 -17.35
C GLY A 90 1.46 1.70 -17.82
N CYS A 91 0.67 1.06 -16.97
CA CYS A 91 -0.22 -0.04 -17.35
C CYS A 91 -1.57 0.44 -17.93
N ILE A 92 -1.61 1.64 -18.49
CA ILE A 92 -2.66 2.09 -19.43
C ILE A 92 -2.29 1.52 -20.81
N GLY A 93 -2.44 0.20 -20.92
CA GLY A 93 -2.15 -0.59 -22.12
C GLY A 93 -2.82 -1.97 -22.12
N PHE A 94 -3.85 -2.18 -21.29
CA PHE A 94 -4.80 -3.29 -21.43
C PHE A 94 -6.20 -2.68 -21.59
N GLY A 95 -6.47 -2.24 -22.82
CA GLY A 95 -7.69 -1.55 -23.18
C GLY A 95 -7.75 -1.25 -24.68
N GLU A 96 -7.33 -2.20 -25.52
CA GLU A 96 -7.82 -2.40 -26.89
C GLU A 96 -8.02 -3.90 -27.14
#